data_AF-A0A8J4I4T5-F1
#
_entry.id   AF-A0A8J4I4T5-F1
#
_cell.length_a   1.000
_cell.length_b   1.000
_cell.length_c   1.000
_cell.angle_alpha   90.00
_cell.angle_beta   90.00
_cell.angle_gamma   90.00
#
_symmetry.space_group_name_H-M   'P 1'
#
loop_
_entity.id
_entity.type
_entity.pdbx_description
1 polymer ?
#
loop_
_entity_poly.entity_id
_entity_poly.type
_entity_poly.pdbx_seq_one_letter_code
_entity_poly.pdbx_strand_id
1 'polypeptide(L)'
;SNIGDSGVWGLKKNFALLELLERLQNGPAGQCGTAEEAIGLSGESIIRCDEDEAHVASVYCTVCATHLCADCSQLTHSTKTLAKHRRVPLADKPHEKTMCSQHQVHAIEFVCLEEGCQASPLMCCVCKEYGKHQGHKHSVLEPEANQIRASILDMAHCIRTFTEEISDYSRKLVGIVQHIEGGEQVVEDGVGMAHTEHVPGTAENARSCVRAYFSDLHETLCRQEEMALSVVDAHVREKLIWLRQQQEDMTILLSQVSTACLHCEKTLQQDDCRVVLAKQEITRLLETLQKQQQQFTELADHIQLDASIPVTFTKDNRVHIGPKMEIRVVTLGLDGAGKTTILFKLKQDEFMQPIPTIGFNVETVEYKNLKFTIWDVGGKHKLRPLWKHYYLNTQAVVFVVDSSHRDRVSEAHSELAKLLTEKELRDALLLIFANKQDVAGALSVEEITELLSLHKLCCGRSWYIQGCDARSGTGLYEGLDWLSRQLVAAGVLDVA
;
A
#
# COMPACT_ATOMS: atom_id res chain seq x y z
N SER A 1 20.00 47.21 -24.01
CA SER A 1 21.43 47.42 -24.33
C SER A 1 22.23 46.38 -23.55
N ASN A 2 22.81 45.33 -24.11
CA ASN A 2 23.27 45.06 -25.47
C ASN A 2 23.00 43.59 -25.80
N ILE A 3 22.27 43.37 -26.89
CA ILE A 3 22.31 42.12 -27.64
C ILE A 3 23.67 42.14 -28.34
N GLY A 4 24.57 41.24 -27.94
CA GLY A 4 25.87 41.11 -28.56
C GLY A 4 25.76 40.41 -29.90
N ASP A 5 26.19 41.11 -30.95
CA ASP A 5 26.46 40.59 -32.29
C ASP A 5 27.33 39.32 -32.25
N SER A 6 26.71 38.15 -32.27
CA SER A 6 27.31 36.96 -32.87
C SER A 6 26.55 36.66 -34.15
N GLY A 7 26.78 37.53 -35.13
CA GLY A 7 26.14 37.50 -36.44
C GLY A 7 26.39 36.18 -37.16
N VAL A 8 25.29 35.65 -37.70
CA VAL A 8 25.09 34.51 -38.59
C VAL A 8 25.82 34.68 -39.96
N TRP A 9 26.82 35.56 -40.04
CA TRP A 9 27.51 35.95 -41.27
C TRP A 9 28.79 35.14 -41.58
N GLY A 10 29.08 34.07 -40.82
CA GLY A 10 30.22 33.19 -41.03
C GLY A 10 29.91 31.81 -41.64
N LEU A 11 28.64 31.45 -41.81
CA LEU A 11 28.26 30.15 -42.37
C LEU A 11 28.27 30.21 -43.90
N LYS A 12 29.20 29.47 -44.54
CA LYS A 12 29.12 29.19 -45.98
C LYS A 12 27.75 28.60 -46.27
N LYS A 13 26.96 29.28 -47.11
CA LYS A 13 25.65 28.80 -47.57
C LYS A 13 25.80 27.36 -48.07
N ASN A 14 25.23 26.43 -47.32
CA ASN A 14 25.28 25.02 -47.66
C ASN A 14 24.12 24.76 -48.62
N PHE A 15 24.36 25.02 -49.91
CA PHE A 15 23.33 25.01 -50.96
C PHE A 15 22.54 23.68 -51.03
N ALA A 16 23.17 22.56 -50.63
CA ALA A 16 22.53 21.26 -50.51
C ALA A 16 21.44 21.20 -49.41
N LEU A 17 21.61 21.95 -48.31
CA LEU A 17 20.65 21.98 -47.20
C LEU A 17 19.43 22.85 -47.53
N LEU A 18 19.63 23.91 -48.32
CA LEU A 18 18.56 24.79 -48.80
C LEU A 18 17.67 24.07 -49.83
N GLU A 19 18.26 23.29 -50.73
CA GLU A 19 17.51 22.49 -51.71
C GLU A 19 16.68 21.37 -51.04
N LEU A 20 17.19 20.78 -49.95
CA LEU A 20 16.47 19.75 -49.18
C LEU A 20 15.28 20.33 -48.40
N LEU A 21 15.43 21.56 -47.87
CA LEU A 21 14.35 22.28 -47.20
C LEU A 21 13.28 22.78 -48.20
N GLU A 22 13.66 23.19 -49.41
CA GLU A 22 12.72 23.55 -50.48
C GLU A 22 11.90 22.36 -50.97
N ARG A 23 12.49 21.15 -51.01
CA ARG A 23 11.77 19.91 -51.35
C ARG A 23 10.80 19.46 -50.27
N LEU A 24 11.10 19.71 -48.98
CA LEU A 24 10.21 19.40 -47.87
C LEU A 24 9.05 20.41 -47.73
N GLN A 25 9.23 21.65 -48.18
CA GLN A 25 8.17 22.66 -48.15
C GLN A 25 7.18 22.58 -49.32
N ASN A 26 7.53 21.93 -50.44
CA ASN A 26 6.73 21.94 -51.67
C ASN A 26 6.18 20.56 -52.11
N GLY A 27 6.21 19.53 -51.26
CA GLY A 27 5.61 18.22 -51.56
C GLY A 27 4.12 18.15 -51.18
N PRO A 28 3.20 17.68 -52.05
CA PRO A 28 1.78 17.59 -51.72
C PRO A 28 1.52 16.48 -50.69
N ALA A 29 0.67 16.79 -49.72
CA ALA A 29 0.18 15.85 -48.72
C ALA A 29 -0.68 14.75 -49.38
N GLY A 30 -0.32 13.49 -49.15
CA GLY A 30 -1.17 12.33 -49.37
C GLY A 30 -0.58 11.28 -50.29
N GLN A 31 0.03 10.25 -49.70
CA GLN A 31 -0.36 8.84 -49.85
C GLN A 31 0.63 7.97 -49.09
N CYS A 32 0.10 7.23 -48.11
CA CYS A 32 0.74 6.12 -47.44
C CYS A 32 0.89 4.99 -48.46
N GLY A 33 2.13 4.69 -48.84
CA GLY A 33 2.49 3.59 -49.74
C GLY A 33 3.96 3.26 -49.54
N THR A 34 4.21 2.13 -48.87
CA THR A 34 5.45 1.33 -48.84
C THR A 34 6.70 2.02 -49.38
N ALA A 35 7.43 2.73 -48.50
CA ALA A 35 8.79 3.19 -48.78
C ALA A 35 9.82 2.17 -48.26
N GLU A 36 9.73 0.92 -48.72
CA GLU A 36 10.84 -0.03 -48.70
C GLU A 36 11.56 0.05 -50.05
N GLU A 37 12.12 1.22 -50.39
CA GLU A 37 13.04 1.38 -51.54
C GLU A 37 13.57 2.83 -51.60
N ALA A 38 14.42 3.24 -50.65
CA ALA A 38 15.29 4.43 -50.82
C ALA A 38 16.32 4.60 -49.70
N ILE A 39 17.04 3.53 -49.31
CA ILE A 39 18.38 3.72 -48.71
C ILE A 39 19.31 2.74 -49.41
N GLY A 40 19.46 2.95 -50.72
CA GLY A 40 20.66 2.52 -51.43
C GLY A 40 21.82 3.30 -50.82
N LEU A 41 22.64 2.61 -50.03
CA LEU A 41 23.98 3.04 -49.66
C LEU A 41 24.79 3.21 -50.95
N SER A 42 24.69 4.36 -51.61
CA SER A 42 25.57 4.76 -52.70
C SER A 42 25.96 6.22 -52.54
N GLY A 43 26.86 6.46 -51.60
CA GLY A 43 27.72 7.64 -51.62
C GLY A 43 28.82 7.55 -52.68
N GLU A 44 28.66 6.71 -53.70
CA GLU A 44 29.51 6.74 -54.88
C GLU A 44 28.89 7.73 -55.87
N SER A 45 29.55 8.87 -56.07
CA SER A 45 29.23 9.78 -57.16
C SER A 45 29.14 8.97 -58.45
N ILE A 46 27.95 8.86 -59.05
CA ILE A 46 27.75 8.10 -60.28
C ILE A 46 28.55 8.79 -61.39
N ILE A 47 29.67 8.18 -61.81
CA ILE A 47 30.50 8.72 -62.90
C ILE A 47 29.91 8.26 -64.24
N ARG A 48 29.61 9.22 -65.11
CA ARG A 48 29.07 8.96 -66.46
C ARG A 48 30.17 8.54 -67.44
N CYS A 49 29.79 7.82 -68.49
CA CYS A 49 30.69 7.43 -69.57
C CYS A 49 30.97 8.63 -70.49
N ASP A 50 32.23 8.86 -70.82
CA ASP A 50 32.68 10.00 -71.63
C ASP A 50 32.25 9.91 -73.11
N GLU A 51 31.95 8.71 -73.59
CA GLU A 51 31.49 8.47 -74.97
C GLU A 51 29.97 8.52 -75.10
N ASP A 52 29.24 8.38 -73.99
CA ASP A 52 27.78 8.40 -73.98
C ASP A 52 27.26 8.75 -72.58
N GLU A 53 26.66 9.93 -72.46
CA GLU A 53 26.13 10.45 -71.19
C GLU A 53 24.99 9.59 -70.61
N ALA A 54 24.34 8.74 -71.41
CA ALA A 54 23.33 7.80 -70.94
C ALA A 54 23.93 6.58 -70.21
N HIS A 55 25.21 6.27 -70.44
CA HIS A 55 25.88 5.12 -69.84
C HIS A 55 26.60 5.49 -68.54
N VAL A 56 26.67 4.52 -67.61
CA VAL A 56 27.45 4.63 -66.37
C VAL A 56 28.84 4.04 -66.61
N ALA A 57 29.88 4.79 -66.26
CA ALA A 57 31.25 4.32 -66.40
C ALA A 57 31.53 3.21 -65.38
N SER A 58 32.11 2.11 -65.86
CA SER A 58 32.56 0.98 -65.02
C SER A 58 34.04 0.67 -65.22
N VAL A 59 34.65 1.24 -66.26
CA VAL A 59 36.04 1.01 -66.67
C VAL A 59 36.73 2.36 -66.87
N TYR A 60 37.96 2.47 -66.41
CA TYR A 60 38.82 3.64 -66.63
C TYR A 60 40.02 3.25 -67.51
N CYS A 61 40.23 3.98 -68.60
CA CYS A 61 41.42 3.81 -69.42
C CYS A 61 42.57 4.67 -68.86
N THR A 62 43.62 4.02 -68.35
CA THR A 62 44.76 4.71 -67.73
C THR A 62 45.62 5.48 -68.74
N VAL A 63 45.49 5.17 -70.04
CA VAL A 63 46.27 5.82 -71.12
C VAL A 63 45.49 6.97 -71.76
N CYS A 64 44.19 6.79 -72.00
CA CYS A 64 43.33 7.86 -72.55
C CYS A 64 42.82 8.83 -71.47
N ALA A 65 42.91 8.44 -70.19
CA ALA A 65 42.33 9.15 -69.06
C ALA A 65 40.81 9.36 -69.17
N THR A 66 40.10 8.38 -69.76
CA THR A 66 38.64 8.42 -69.98
C THR A 66 37.89 7.39 -69.14
N HIS A 67 36.69 7.79 -68.71
CA HIS A 67 35.70 6.98 -68.01
C HIS A 67 34.75 6.36 -69.03
N LEU A 68 34.72 5.03 -69.11
CA LEU A 68 33.97 4.31 -70.13
C LEU A 68 33.09 3.24 -69.49
N CYS A 69 31.91 2.99 -70.07
CA CYS A 69 31.20 1.74 -69.80
C CYS A 69 31.93 0.56 -70.46
N ALA A 70 31.58 -0.67 -70.10
CA ALA A 70 32.23 -1.87 -70.65
C ALA A 70 32.16 -1.93 -72.19
N ASP A 71 31.03 -1.52 -72.77
CA ASP A 71 30.79 -1.58 -74.22
C ASP A 71 31.52 -0.46 -74.97
N CYS A 72 31.39 0.79 -74.52
CA CYS A 72 32.11 1.93 -75.07
C CYS A 72 33.64 1.72 -74.98
N SER A 73 34.13 1.08 -73.92
CA SER A 73 35.53 0.70 -73.77
C SER A 73 36.01 -0.26 -74.86
N GLN A 74 35.20 -1.25 -75.25
CA GLN A 74 35.56 -2.19 -76.32
C GLN A 74 35.49 -1.54 -77.71
N LEU A 75 34.45 -0.73 -77.95
CA LEU A 75 34.25 -0.02 -79.22
C LEU A 75 35.38 0.97 -79.52
N THR A 76 35.69 1.85 -78.56
CA THR A 76 36.74 2.89 -78.71
C THR A 76 38.15 2.30 -78.77
N HIS A 77 38.40 1.16 -78.13
CA HIS A 77 39.72 0.50 -78.09
C HIS A 77 39.79 -0.76 -78.98
N SER A 78 38.98 -0.81 -80.04
CA SER A 78 38.93 -1.94 -80.99
C SER A 78 40.10 -1.98 -81.99
N THR A 79 40.79 -0.86 -82.19
CA THR A 79 41.93 -0.75 -83.12
C THR A 79 43.22 -1.32 -82.54
N LYS A 80 44.11 -1.87 -83.40
CA LYS A 80 45.37 -2.52 -82.98
C LYS A 80 46.31 -1.64 -82.14
N THR A 81 46.18 -0.32 -82.24
CA THR A 81 46.94 0.67 -81.45
C THR A 81 46.31 0.90 -80.07
N LEU A 82 45.00 1.14 -80.00
CA LEU A 82 44.29 1.46 -78.75
C LEU A 82 43.99 0.22 -77.91
N ALA A 83 43.87 -0.97 -78.50
CA ALA A 83 43.63 -2.22 -77.76
C ALA A 83 44.71 -2.53 -76.72
N LYS A 84 45.92 -1.98 -76.88
CA LYS A 84 47.05 -2.13 -75.95
C LYS A 84 46.96 -1.22 -74.72
N HIS A 85 46.02 -0.28 -74.67
CA HIS A 85 45.84 0.61 -73.54
C HIS A 85 45.36 -0.17 -72.31
N ARG A 86 46.00 0.09 -71.16
CA ARG A 86 45.65 -0.53 -69.90
C ARG A 86 44.36 0.07 -69.36
N ARG A 87 43.37 -0.79 -69.15
CA ARG A 87 42.04 -0.45 -68.65
C ARG A 87 41.80 -1.17 -67.33
N VAL A 88 41.32 -0.45 -66.33
CA VAL A 88 41.08 -0.96 -64.98
C VAL A 88 39.61 -0.72 -64.59
N PRO A 89 39.01 -1.55 -63.73
CA PRO A 89 37.72 -1.22 -63.12
C PRO A 89 37.76 0.17 -62.48
N LEU A 90 36.65 0.89 -62.49
CA LEU A 90 36.60 2.26 -61.99
C LEU A 90 36.94 2.35 -60.49
N ALA A 91 36.60 1.33 -59.70
CA ALA A 91 37.01 1.19 -58.30
C ALA A 91 38.53 1.12 -58.12
N ASP A 92 39.26 0.67 -59.14
CA ASP A 92 40.72 0.56 -59.18
C ASP A 92 41.37 1.75 -59.92
N LYS A 93 40.61 2.84 -60.22
CA LYS A 93 41.17 4.05 -60.81
C LYS A 93 42.32 4.55 -59.91
N PRO A 94 43.55 4.70 -60.43
CA PRO A 94 44.65 5.22 -59.63
C PRO A 94 44.29 6.63 -59.15
N HIS A 95 44.37 6.83 -57.83
CA HIS A 95 44.03 8.10 -57.20
C HIS A 95 44.97 9.20 -57.71
N GLU A 96 44.40 10.24 -58.33
CA GLU A 96 45.17 11.43 -58.71
C GLU A 96 45.72 12.07 -57.43
N LYS A 97 47.04 12.17 -57.35
CA LYS A 97 47.69 12.73 -56.17
C LYS A 97 47.39 14.23 -56.10
N THR A 98 46.76 14.66 -55.02
CA THR A 98 46.48 16.08 -54.78
C THR A 98 47.80 16.85 -54.69
N MET A 99 47.93 17.91 -55.48
CA MET A 99 49.14 18.73 -55.50
C MET A 99 49.18 19.70 -54.32
N CYS A 100 50.38 19.99 -53.81
CA CYS A 100 50.56 20.92 -52.71
C CYS A 100 50.22 22.35 -53.15
N SER A 101 49.42 23.04 -52.33
CA SER A 101 49.01 24.43 -52.59
C SER A 101 50.17 25.42 -52.64
N GLN A 102 51.28 25.13 -51.94
CA GLN A 102 52.49 25.94 -51.92
C GLN A 102 53.55 25.46 -52.92
N HIS A 103 53.53 24.18 -53.29
CA HIS A 103 54.49 23.55 -54.19
C HIS A 103 53.75 22.77 -55.27
N GLN A 104 53.24 23.49 -56.27
CA GLN A 104 52.29 22.97 -57.26
C GLN A 104 52.80 21.80 -58.12
N VAL A 105 54.12 21.57 -58.13
CA VAL A 105 54.77 20.46 -58.85
C VAL A 105 54.96 19.21 -57.96
N HIS A 106 54.72 19.32 -56.65
CA HIS A 106 54.89 18.23 -55.69
C HIS A 106 53.56 17.77 -55.11
N ALA A 107 53.30 16.46 -55.22
CA ALA A 107 52.15 15.80 -54.62
C ALA A 107 52.22 15.80 -53.08
N ILE A 108 51.04 15.85 -52.45
CA ILE A 108 50.90 15.64 -51.01
C ILE A 108 51.01 14.14 -50.74
N GLU A 109 51.95 13.77 -49.87
CA GLU A 109 52.24 12.36 -49.56
C GLU A 109 52.34 12.11 -48.04
N PHE A 110 52.42 13.16 -47.23
CA PHE A 110 52.62 13.04 -45.79
C PHE A 110 51.62 13.90 -45.01
N VAL A 111 51.40 13.52 -43.75
CA VAL A 111 50.57 14.22 -42.76
C VAL A 111 51.43 14.55 -41.55
N CYS A 112 51.37 15.80 -41.10
CA CYS A 112 52.10 16.31 -39.95
C CYS A 112 51.30 15.99 -38.69
N LEU A 113 51.97 15.41 -37.69
CA LEU A 113 51.37 14.97 -36.44
C LEU A 113 51.66 15.93 -35.27
N GLU A 114 52.29 17.07 -35.55
CA GLU A 114 52.58 18.12 -34.56
C GLU A 114 51.33 18.95 -34.27
N GLU A 115 51.07 19.26 -32.99
CA GLU A 115 49.84 19.96 -32.57
C GLU A 115 49.76 21.37 -33.17
N GLY A 116 50.92 22.03 -33.36
CA GLY A 116 51.00 23.35 -33.99
C GLY A 116 50.61 23.37 -35.49
N CYS A 117 50.46 22.21 -36.13
CA CYS A 117 50.21 22.08 -37.58
C CYS A 117 48.81 21.55 -37.94
N GLN A 118 47.91 21.34 -36.97
CA GLN A 118 46.58 20.74 -37.20
C GLN A 118 45.70 21.50 -38.21
N ALA A 119 45.89 22.82 -38.34
CA ALA A 119 45.16 23.63 -39.32
C ALA A 119 45.61 23.39 -40.78
N SER A 120 46.84 22.91 -40.98
CA SER A 120 47.39 22.57 -42.30
C SER A 120 48.35 21.37 -42.19
N PRO A 121 47.85 20.16 -41.96
CA PRO A 121 48.70 19.01 -41.64
C PRO A 121 49.23 18.31 -42.91
N LEU A 122 48.63 18.57 -44.06
CA LEU A 122 48.98 17.94 -45.34
C LEU A 122 50.27 18.53 -45.92
N MET A 123 51.25 17.68 -46.24
CA MET A 123 52.54 18.14 -46.75
C MET A 123 53.06 17.28 -47.93
N CYS A 124 53.75 17.95 -48.85
CA CYS A 124 54.58 17.30 -49.88
C CYS A 124 56.03 17.12 -49.40
N CYS A 125 56.87 16.47 -50.20
CA CYS A 125 58.29 16.26 -49.87
C CYS A 125 59.04 17.58 -49.59
N VAL A 126 58.77 18.65 -50.35
CA VAL A 126 59.44 19.95 -50.13
C VAL A 126 59.00 20.60 -48.81
N CYS A 127 57.70 20.56 -48.49
CA CYS A 127 57.18 21.07 -47.21
C CYS A 127 57.80 20.36 -46.00
N LYS A 128 58.07 19.06 -46.14
CA LYS A 128 58.68 18.20 -45.13
C LYS A 128 60.17 18.47 -44.96
N GLU A 129 60.92 18.59 -46.05
CA GLU A 129 62.39 18.63 -45.99
C GLU A 129 62.96 20.05 -45.84
N TYR A 130 62.31 21.05 -46.44
CA TYR A 130 62.82 22.43 -46.52
C TYR A 130 61.77 23.49 -46.15
N GLY A 131 60.51 23.07 -45.95
CA GLY A 131 59.40 23.98 -45.68
C GLY A 131 59.02 24.06 -44.20
N LYS A 132 57.79 24.50 -43.95
CA LYS A 132 57.26 24.80 -42.60
C LYS A 132 57.13 23.59 -41.68
N HIS A 133 57.30 22.36 -42.18
CA HIS A 133 57.20 21.12 -41.39
C HIS A 133 58.56 20.44 -41.19
N GLN A 134 59.66 21.15 -41.42
CA GLN A 134 61.01 20.62 -41.26
C GLN A 134 61.26 20.19 -39.81
N GLY A 135 61.64 18.93 -39.63
CA GLY A 135 61.91 18.34 -38.31
C GLY A 135 60.66 17.94 -37.51
N HIS A 136 59.45 18.12 -38.06
CA HIS A 136 58.21 17.71 -37.37
C HIS A 136 57.95 16.20 -37.50
N LYS A 137 57.28 15.64 -36.49
CA LYS A 137 56.78 14.26 -36.55
C LYS A 137 55.71 14.14 -37.64
N HIS A 138 55.83 13.10 -38.47
CA HIS A 138 54.95 12.91 -39.62
C HIS A 138 54.70 11.44 -39.91
N SER A 139 53.64 11.20 -40.68
CA SER A 139 53.22 9.91 -41.18
C SER A 139 52.93 9.99 -42.68
N VAL A 140 52.82 8.85 -43.36
CA VAL A 140 52.41 8.79 -44.76
C VAL A 140 50.90 9.01 -44.83
N LEU A 141 50.42 9.79 -45.80
CA LEU A 141 49.01 10.19 -45.89
C LEU A 141 48.06 8.99 -46.06
N GLU A 142 48.43 8.03 -46.90
CA GLU A 142 47.59 6.89 -47.24
C GLU A 142 47.22 6.01 -46.03
N PRO A 143 48.16 5.54 -45.19
CA PRO A 143 47.82 4.76 -43.99
C PRO A 143 47.03 5.57 -42.96
N GLU A 144 47.32 6.86 -42.74
CA GLU A 144 46.53 7.71 -41.83
C GLU A 144 45.10 7.91 -42.33
N ALA A 145 44.93 8.19 -43.63
CA ALA A 145 43.60 8.34 -44.22
C ALA A 145 42.80 7.02 -44.13
N ASN A 146 43.47 5.87 -44.33
CA ASN A 146 42.83 4.56 -44.17
C ASN A 146 42.45 4.27 -42.71
N GLN A 147 43.29 4.67 -41.74
CA GLN A 147 42.97 4.56 -40.32
C GLN A 147 41.77 5.42 -39.92
N ILE A 148 41.70 6.67 -40.40
CA ILE A 148 40.57 7.57 -40.15
C ILE A 148 39.29 7.03 -40.80
N ARG A 149 39.37 6.53 -42.04
CA ARG A 149 38.22 5.88 -42.71
C ARG A 149 37.70 4.68 -41.92
N ALA A 150 38.60 3.81 -41.44
CA ALA A 150 38.22 2.68 -40.59
C ALA A 150 37.50 3.15 -39.32
N SER A 151 38.05 4.15 -38.62
CA SER A 151 37.42 4.72 -37.42
C SER A 151 36.04 5.33 -37.71
N ILE A 152 35.86 6.02 -38.84
CA ILE A 152 34.55 6.55 -39.25
C ILE A 152 33.56 5.43 -39.56
N LEU A 153 33.99 4.34 -40.20
CA LEU A 153 33.15 3.19 -40.46
C LEU A 153 32.71 2.49 -39.16
N ASP A 154 33.62 2.36 -38.20
CA ASP A 154 33.33 1.83 -36.87
C ASP A 154 32.32 2.70 -36.12
N MET A 155 32.52 4.03 -36.10
CA MET A 155 31.56 4.97 -35.51
C MET A 155 30.19 4.88 -36.18
N ALA A 156 30.15 4.82 -37.51
CA ALA A 156 28.89 4.68 -38.25
C ALA A 156 28.18 3.36 -37.91
N HIS A 157 28.93 2.28 -37.68
CA HIS A 157 28.37 1.02 -37.19
C HIS A 157 27.80 1.16 -35.77
N CYS A 158 28.54 1.76 -34.84
CA CYS A 158 28.05 2.01 -33.48
C CYS A 158 26.76 2.86 -33.45
N ILE A 159 26.68 3.89 -34.29
CA ILE A 159 25.47 4.74 -34.38
C ILE A 159 24.27 3.94 -34.87
N ARG A 160 24.44 3.05 -35.86
CA ARG A 160 23.36 2.19 -36.36
C ARG A 160 22.86 1.25 -35.26
N THR A 161 23.76 0.56 -34.57
CA THR A 161 23.41 -0.34 -33.46
C THR A 161 22.66 0.42 -32.35
N PHE A 162 23.15 1.58 -31.96
CA PHE A 162 22.48 2.41 -30.95
C PHE A 162 21.08 2.88 -31.39
N THR A 163 20.91 3.18 -32.67
CA THR A 163 19.60 3.57 -33.24
C THR A 163 18.60 2.41 -33.19
N GLU A 164 19.05 1.18 -33.46
CA GLU A 164 18.24 -0.03 -33.33
C GLU A 164 17.82 -0.27 -31.88
N GLU A 165 18.75 -0.12 -30.92
CA GLU A 165 18.48 -0.25 -29.48
C GLU A 165 17.44 0.78 -28.98
N ILE A 166 17.58 2.05 -29.39
CA ILE A 166 16.59 3.10 -29.07
C ILE A 166 15.22 2.76 -29.66
N SER A 167 15.18 2.26 -30.89
CA SER A 167 13.93 1.92 -31.57
C SER A 167 13.22 0.75 -30.88
N ASP A 168 13.98 -0.26 -30.45
CA ASP A 168 13.49 -1.36 -29.62
C ASP A 168 12.92 -0.86 -28.28
N TYR A 169 13.64 0.05 -27.62
CA TYR A 169 13.20 0.61 -26.35
C TYR A 169 11.93 1.44 -26.50
N SER A 170 11.84 2.26 -27.56
CA SER A 170 10.64 3.04 -27.89
C SER A 170 9.42 2.15 -28.11
N ARG A 171 9.55 1.06 -28.88
CA ARG A 171 8.47 0.08 -29.06
C ARG A 171 8.02 -0.55 -27.74
N LYS A 172 8.97 -0.89 -26.85
CA LYS A 172 8.65 -1.42 -25.52
C LYS A 172 7.88 -0.40 -24.68
N LEU A 173 8.28 0.87 -24.69
CA LEU A 173 7.58 1.93 -23.96
C LEU A 173 6.14 2.10 -24.46
N VAL A 174 5.93 2.12 -25.77
CA VAL A 174 4.58 2.20 -26.37
C VAL A 174 3.71 1.01 -25.94
N GLY A 175 4.27 -0.20 -25.96
CA GLY A 175 3.56 -1.40 -25.50
C GLY A 175 3.15 -1.33 -24.02
N ILE A 176 4.03 -0.82 -23.15
CA ILE A 176 3.71 -0.61 -21.73
C ILE A 176 2.61 0.42 -21.54
N VAL A 177 2.67 1.54 -22.26
CA VAL A 177 1.62 2.58 -22.22
C VAL A 177 0.27 1.99 -22.62
N GLN A 178 0.21 1.23 -23.71
CA GLN A 178 -1.02 0.56 -24.14
C GLN A 178 -1.54 -0.46 -23.13
N HIS A 179 -0.67 -1.21 -22.43
CA HIS A 179 -1.09 -2.11 -21.35
C HIS A 179 -1.62 -1.36 -20.11
N ILE A 180 -1.16 -0.14 -19.87
CA ILE A 180 -1.65 0.69 -18.76
C ILE A 180 -3.01 1.30 -19.10
N GLU A 181 -3.11 1.91 -20.28
CA GLU A 181 -4.31 2.63 -20.73
C GLU A 181 -5.43 1.68 -21.19
N GLY A 182 -5.09 0.53 -21.76
CA GLY A 182 -6.02 -0.33 -22.48
C GLY A 182 -6.24 0.16 -23.91
N GLY A 183 -7.34 -0.26 -24.53
CA GLY A 183 -7.69 0.22 -25.88
C GLY A 183 -8.90 -0.48 -26.45
N GLU A 184 -9.30 -0.09 -27.67
CA GLU A 184 -10.39 -0.73 -28.39
C GLU A 184 -9.85 -1.86 -29.28
N GLN A 185 -10.42 -3.05 -29.16
CA GLN A 185 -10.13 -4.19 -30.01
C GLN A 185 -11.32 -4.44 -30.92
N VAL A 186 -11.07 -4.51 -32.23
CA VAL A 186 -12.10 -4.88 -33.19
C VAL A 186 -12.26 -6.40 -33.16
N VAL A 187 -13.44 -6.86 -32.77
CA VAL A 187 -13.82 -8.27 -32.77
C VAL A 187 -14.78 -8.48 -33.94
N GLU A 188 -14.51 -9.47 -34.78
CA GLU A 188 -15.44 -9.88 -35.84
C GLU A 188 -16.34 -10.99 -35.30
N ASP A 189 -17.65 -10.73 -35.27
CA ASP A 189 -18.63 -11.77 -35.00
C ASP A 189 -18.64 -12.80 -36.14
N GLY A 190 -19.08 -14.03 -35.86
CA GLY A 190 -19.15 -15.14 -36.84
C GLY A 190 -20.05 -14.90 -38.07
N VAL A 191 -20.63 -13.71 -38.21
CA VAL A 191 -21.43 -13.23 -39.35
C VAL A 191 -20.66 -12.17 -40.18
N GLY A 192 -19.40 -11.87 -39.85
CA GLY A 192 -18.54 -10.94 -40.58
C GLY A 192 -18.82 -9.46 -40.31
N MET A 193 -19.46 -9.13 -39.18
CA MET A 193 -19.63 -7.76 -38.70
C MET A 193 -18.57 -7.48 -37.63
N ALA A 194 -17.81 -6.40 -37.83
CA ALA A 194 -16.75 -5.98 -36.94
C ALA A 194 -17.28 -4.96 -35.92
N HIS A 195 -17.21 -5.26 -34.63
CA HIS A 195 -17.52 -4.31 -33.55
C HIS A 195 -16.29 -4.02 -32.70
N THR A 196 -16.17 -2.78 -32.20
CA THR A 196 -15.12 -2.37 -31.28
C THR A 196 -15.51 -2.71 -29.86
N GLU A 197 -14.77 -3.62 -29.22
CA GLU A 197 -14.86 -3.89 -27.79
C GLU A 197 -13.76 -3.13 -27.05
N HIS A 198 -14.14 -2.41 -25.99
CA HIS A 198 -13.17 -1.76 -25.11
C HIS A 198 -12.49 -2.82 -24.22
N VAL A 199 -11.17 -2.96 -24.38
CA VAL A 199 -10.32 -3.82 -23.57
C VAL A 199 -9.71 -2.99 -22.43
N PRO A 200 -10.09 -3.26 -21.16
CA PRO A 200 -9.64 -2.47 -20.04
C PRO A 200 -8.14 -2.66 -19.78
N GLY A 201 -7.42 -1.55 -19.59
CA GLY A 201 -6.02 -1.54 -19.19
C GLY A 201 -5.82 -1.87 -17.71
N THR A 202 -4.57 -2.02 -17.30
CA THR A 202 -4.22 -2.26 -15.88
C THR A 202 -4.65 -1.10 -14.97
N ALA A 203 -4.69 0.14 -15.46
CA ALA A 203 -5.18 1.28 -14.69
C ALA A 203 -6.69 1.20 -14.40
N GLU A 204 -7.49 0.76 -15.37
CA GLU A 204 -8.93 0.56 -15.18
C GLU A 204 -9.21 -0.59 -14.21
N ASN A 205 -8.46 -1.69 -14.33
CA ASN A 205 -8.55 -2.82 -13.40
C ASN A 205 -8.22 -2.39 -11.96
N ALA A 206 -7.16 -1.61 -11.75
CA ALA A 206 -6.82 -1.08 -10.42
C ALA A 206 -7.93 -0.19 -9.85
N ARG A 207 -8.52 0.69 -10.67
CA ARG A 207 -9.69 1.50 -10.26
C ARG A 207 -10.89 0.63 -9.91
N SER A 208 -11.14 -0.41 -10.70
CA SER A 208 -12.23 -1.38 -10.46
C SER A 208 -12.01 -2.13 -9.14
N CYS A 209 -10.80 -2.61 -8.85
CA CYS A 209 -10.46 -3.24 -7.57
C CYS A 209 -10.73 -2.32 -6.37
N VAL A 210 -10.35 -1.04 -6.47
CA VAL A 210 -10.62 -0.06 -5.40
C VAL A 210 -12.13 0.13 -5.22
N ARG A 211 -12.89 0.30 -6.31
CA ARG A 211 -14.36 0.43 -6.23
C ARG A 211 -15.02 -0.81 -5.63
N ALA A 212 -14.59 -2.01 -6.05
CA ALA A 212 -15.10 -3.26 -5.54
C ALA A 212 -14.84 -3.40 -4.04
N TYR A 213 -13.62 -3.06 -3.58
CA TYR A 213 -13.27 -3.06 -2.16
C TYR A 213 -14.18 -2.13 -1.33
N PHE A 214 -14.40 -0.89 -1.78
CA PHE A 214 -15.27 0.04 -1.06
C PHE A 214 -16.74 -0.33 -1.14
N SER A 215 -17.18 -0.96 -2.23
CA SER A 215 -18.54 -1.50 -2.35
C SER A 215 -18.79 -2.62 -1.34
N ASP A 216 -17.87 -3.58 -1.23
CA ASP A 216 -17.92 -4.68 -0.26
C ASP A 216 -17.88 -4.18 1.19
N LEU A 217 -17.05 -3.16 1.46
CA LEU A 217 -16.99 -2.51 2.76
C LEU A 217 -18.32 -1.81 3.10
N HIS A 218 -18.94 -1.11 2.13
CA HIS A 218 -20.22 -0.45 2.33
C HIS A 218 -21.35 -1.46 2.60
N GLU A 219 -21.40 -2.54 1.82
CA GLU A 219 -22.36 -3.63 2.02
C GLU A 219 -22.19 -4.28 3.41
N THR A 220 -20.95 -4.50 3.83
CA THR A 220 -20.64 -5.01 5.17
C THR A 220 -21.12 -4.06 6.27
N LEU A 221 -20.91 -2.75 6.11
CA LEU A 221 -21.37 -1.74 7.07
C LEU A 221 -22.90 -1.65 7.12
N CYS A 222 -23.59 -1.68 5.97
CA CYS A 222 -25.05 -1.71 5.92
C CYS A 222 -25.60 -2.93 6.66
N ARG A 223 -25.01 -4.12 6.47
CA ARG A 223 -25.41 -5.32 7.22
C ARG A 223 -25.17 -5.18 8.73
N GLN A 224 -24.06 -4.55 9.14
CA GLN A 224 -23.79 -4.28 10.55
C GLN A 224 -24.82 -3.31 11.16
N GLU A 225 -25.23 -2.27 10.41
CA GLU A 225 -26.27 -1.33 10.81
C GLU A 225 -27.64 -2.02 10.98
N GLU A 226 -28.05 -2.84 10.00
CA GLU A 226 -29.29 -3.62 10.10
C GLU A 226 -29.30 -4.56 11.33
N MET A 227 -28.18 -5.24 11.57
CA MET A 227 -28.01 -6.08 12.76
C MET A 227 -28.10 -5.26 14.05
N ALA A 228 -27.43 -4.09 14.10
CA ALA A 228 -27.46 -3.18 15.24
C ALA A 228 -28.89 -2.70 15.55
N LEU A 229 -29.64 -2.27 14.54
CA LEU A 229 -31.03 -1.86 14.68
C LEU A 229 -31.92 -3.01 15.14
N SER A 230 -31.73 -4.22 14.61
CA SER A 230 -32.47 -5.40 15.05
C SER A 230 -32.27 -5.73 16.53
N VAL A 231 -31.08 -5.47 17.09
CA VAL A 231 -30.80 -5.66 18.53
C VAL A 231 -31.58 -4.63 19.36
N VAL A 232 -31.63 -3.37 18.90
CA VAL A 232 -32.43 -2.31 19.54
C VAL A 232 -33.92 -2.65 19.51
N ASP A 233 -34.44 -3.02 18.35
CA ASP A 233 -35.84 -3.39 18.20
C ASP A 233 -36.21 -4.60 19.07
N ALA A 234 -35.34 -5.60 19.19
CA ALA A 234 -35.56 -6.74 20.07
C ALA A 234 -35.66 -6.30 21.53
N HIS A 235 -34.72 -5.48 22.02
CA HIS A 235 -34.74 -4.97 23.38
C HIS A 235 -35.98 -4.11 23.67
N VAL A 236 -36.34 -3.20 22.75
CA VAL A 236 -37.55 -2.37 22.86
C VAL A 236 -38.78 -3.25 22.98
N ARG A 237 -38.92 -4.26 22.11
CA ARG A 237 -40.05 -5.18 22.15
C ARG A 237 -40.13 -5.93 23.48
N GLU A 238 -39.01 -6.49 23.95
CA GLU A 238 -38.95 -7.20 25.23
C GLU A 238 -39.32 -6.28 26.41
N LYS A 239 -38.75 -5.07 26.46
CA LYS A 239 -39.05 -4.07 27.50
C LYS A 239 -40.53 -3.67 27.48
N LEU A 240 -41.12 -3.45 26.30
CA LEU A 240 -42.54 -3.10 26.16
C LEU A 240 -43.47 -4.26 26.55
N ILE A 241 -43.15 -5.50 26.16
CA ILE A 241 -43.93 -6.69 26.55
C ILE A 241 -43.91 -6.82 28.07
N TRP A 242 -42.73 -6.71 28.68
CA TRP A 242 -42.59 -6.79 30.14
C TRP A 242 -43.38 -5.68 30.84
N LEU A 243 -43.27 -4.42 30.40
CA LEU A 243 -44.00 -3.30 30.98
C LEU A 243 -45.52 -3.46 30.85
N ARG A 244 -46.00 -3.94 29.70
CA ARG A 244 -47.44 -4.22 29.49
C ARG A 244 -47.93 -5.35 30.40
N GLN A 245 -47.14 -6.41 30.57
CA GLN A 245 -47.47 -7.48 31.51
C GLN A 245 -47.57 -6.96 32.94
N GLN A 246 -46.62 -6.14 33.39
CA GLN A 246 -46.68 -5.51 34.71
C GLN A 246 -47.91 -4.60 34.88
N GLN A 247 -48.29 -3.87 33.82
CA GLN A 247 -49.50 -3.05 33.81
C GLN A 247 -50.78 -3.91 33.93
N GLU A 248 -50.86 -5.04 33.23
CA GLU A 248 -51.97 -5.99 33.32
C GLU A 248 -52.07 -6.62 34.70
N ASP A 249 -50.95 -7.11 35.25
CA ASP A 249 -50.88 -7.71 36.59
C ASP A 249 -51.34 -6.71 37.66
N MET A 250 -50.93 -5.43 37.54
CA MET A 250 -51.38 -4.36 38.44
C MET A 250 -52.86 -4.04 38.29
N THR A 251 -53.41 -4.13 37.08
CA THR A 251 -54.86 -3.96 36.85
C THR A 251 -55.67 -5.08 37.50
N ILE A 252 -55.18 -6.33 37.44
CA ILE A 252 -55.80 -7.48 38.12
C ILE A 252 -55.77 -7.28 39.64
N LEU A 253 -54.63 -6.86 40.19
CA LEU A 253 -54.49 -6.59 41.62
C LEU A 253 -55.47 -5.51 42.08
N LEU A 254 -55.59 -4.39 41.34
CA LEU A 254 -56.55 -3.33 41.63
C LEU A 254 -58.00 -3.83 41.60
N SER A 255 -58.35 -4.72 40.67
CA SER A 255 -59.67 -5.35 40.62
C SER A 255 -59.94 -6.24 41.84
N GLN A 256 -58.94 -7.01 42.30
CA GLN A 256 -59.04 -7.86 43.49
C GLN A 256 -59.25 -7.02 44.76
N VAL A 257 -58.46 -5.95 44.92
CA VAL A 257 -58.61 -4.97 46.01
C VAL A 257 -60.01 -4.36 45.99
N SER A 258 -60.47 -3.88 44.83
CA SER A 258 -61.81 -3.28 44.70
C SER A 258 -62.93 -4.27 45.04
N THR A 259 -62.79 -5.54 44.65
CA THR A 259 -63.78 -6.59 44.95
C THR A 259 -63.82 -6.88 46.45
N ALA A 260 -62.65 -6.97 47.10
CA ALA A 260 -62.56 -7.18 48.54
C ALA A 260 -63.14 -6.00 49.33
N CYS A 261 -62.86 -4.76 48.93
CA CYS A 261 -63.47 -3.56 49.52
C CYS A 261 -65.00 -3.60 49.44
N LEU A 262 -65.53 -3.89 48.24
CA LEU A 262 -66.99 -3.95 48.03
C LEU A 262 -67.64 -5.09 48.82
N HIS A 263 -66.97 -6.23 48.96
CA HIS A 263 -67.43 -7.32 49.81
C HIS A 263 -67.44 -6.93 51.30
N CYS A 264 -66.41 -6.23 51.78
CA CYS A 264 -66.35 -5.71 53.15
C CYS A 264 -67.48 -4.70 53.41
N GLU A 265 -67.67 -3.73 52.51
CA GLU A 265 -68.76 -2.73 52.61
C GLU A 265 -70.13 -3.39 52.63
N LYS A 266 -70.37 -4.36 51.75
CA LYS A 266 -71.65 -5.09 51.70
C LYS A 266 -71.88 -5.89 52.98
N THR A 267 -70.84 -6.45 53.58
CA THR A 267 -70.95 -7.21 54.82
C THR A 267 -71.26 -6.30 56.00
N LEU A 268 -70.66 -5.10 56.06
CA LEU A 268 -70.92 -4.09 57.09
C LEU A 268 -72.38 -3.62 57.13
N GLN A 269 -73.14 -3.77 56.02
CA GLN A 269 -74.56 -3.41 55.96
C GLN A 269 -75.52 -4.55 56.35
N GLN A 270 -75.02 -5.74 56.67
CA GLN A 270 -75.85 -6.89 57.07
C GLN A 270 -76.13 -6.91 58.57
N ASP A 271 -77.04 -7.80 59.00
CA ASP A 271 -77.34 -8.03 60.40
C ASP A 271 -76.15 -8.67 61.16
N ASP A 272 -76.10 -8.44 62.48
CA ASP A 272 -74.98 -8.86 63.34
C ASP A 272 -74.64 -10.35 63.20
N CYS A 273 -75.64 -11.22 63.03
CA CYS A 273 -75.42 -12.67 62.86
C CYS A 273 -74.65 -12.97 61.57
N ARG A 274 -74.97 -12.30 60.46
CA ARG A 274 -74.28 -12.51 59.18
C ARG A 274 -72.87 -11.93 59.14
N VAL A 275 -72.65 -10.79 59.80
CA VAL A 275 -71.32 -10.21 59.97
C VAL A 275 -70.38 -11.18 60.68
N VAL A 276 -70.86 -11.82 61.76
CA VAL A 276 -70.07 -12.82 62.51
C VAL A 276 -69.75 -14.05 61.66
N LEU A 277 -70.70 -14.52 60.84
CA LEU A 277 -70.48 -15.66 59.94
C LEU A 277 -69.47 -15.35 58.82
N ALA A 278 -69.43 -14.10 58.33
CA ALA A 278 -68.52 -13.66 57.27
C ALA A 278 -67.08 -13.41 57.75
N LYS A 279 -66.82 -13.38 59.07
CA LYS A 279 -65.50 -13.08 59.66
C LYS A 279 -64.36 -13.89 59.05
N GLN A 280 -64.51 -15.21 58.95
CA GLN A 280 -63.44 -16.08 58.44
C GLN A 280 -63.13 -15.82 56.96
N GLU A 281 -64.14 -15.51 56.16
CA GLU A 281 -63.98 -15.23 54.74
C GLU A 281 -63.28 -13.87 54.52
N ILE A 282 -63.68 -12.85 55.26
CA ILE A 282 -63.06 -11.51 55.22
C ILE A 282 -61.61 -11.55 55.71
N THR A 283 -61.32 -12.24 56.82
CA THR A 283 -59.93 -12.38 57.31
C THR A 283 -59.05 -13.06 56.26
N ARG A 284 -59.56 -14.09 55.58
CA ARG A 284 -58.81 -14.78 54.52
C ARG A 284 -58.56 -13.89 53.29
N LEU A 285 -59.54 -13.07 52.90
CA LEU A 285 -59.38 -12.08 51.82
C LEU A 285 -58.31 -11.04 52.17
N LEU A 286 -58.35 -10.51 53.40
CA LEU A 286 -57.36 -9.54 53.90
C LEU A 286 -55.94 -10.13 53.97
N GLU A 287 -55.77 -11.35 54.46
CA GLU A 287 -54.47 -12.04 54.49
C GLU A 287 -53.91 -12.25 53.09
N THR A 288 -54.77 -12.54 52.10
CA THR A 288 -54.36 -12.72 50.70
C THR A 288 -53.87 -11.41 50.11
N LEU A 289 -54.59 -10.31 50.32
CA LEU A 289 -54.20 -8.98 49.87
C LEU A 289 -52.91 -8.48 50.54
N GLN A 290 -52.73 -8.73 51.84
CA GLN A 290 -51.50 -8.35 52.56
C GLN A 290 -50.27 -9.08 52.01
N LYS A 291 -50.39 -10.38 51.67
CA LYS A 291 -49.29 -11.12 51.02
C LYS A 291 -48.93 -10.54 49.66
N GLN A 292 -49.93 -10.19 48.86
CA GLN A 292 -49.70 -9.56 47.55
C GLN A 292 -49.09 -8.16 47.67
N GLN A 293 -49.47 -7.39 48.69
CA GLN A 293 -48.88 -6.08 48.96
C GLN A 293 -47.38 -6.16 49.28
N GLN A 294 -46.96 -7.14 50.08
CA GLN A 294 -45.53 -7.35 50.37
C GLN A 294 -44.74 -7.70 49.09
N GLN A 295 -45.25 -8.64 48.29
CA GLN A 295 -44.62 -8.99 47.01
C GLN A 295 -44.52 -7.79 46.05
N PHE A 296 -45.55 -6.93 46.01
CA PHE A 296 -45.52 -5.73 45.18
C PHE A 296 -44.52 -4.69 45.69
N THR A 297 -44.38 -4.53 47.01
CA THR A 297 -43.43 -3.57 47.61
C THR A 297 -41.99 -3.95 47.29
N GLU A 298 -41.65 -5.24 47.39
CA GLU A 298 -40.35 -5.76 46.97
C GLU A 298 -40.08 -5.57 45.47
N LEU A 299 -41.12 -5.69 44.64
CA LEU A 299 -40.99 -5.51 43.19
C LEU A 299 -40.83 -4.03 42.81
N ALA A 300 -41.61 -3.14 43.44
CA ALA A 300 -41.64 -1.71 43.14
C ALA A 300 -40.28 -1.02 43.34
N ASP A 301 -39.49 -1.47 44.32
CA ASP A 301 -38.12 -0.99 44.56
C ASP A 301 -37.15 -1.36 43.43
N HIS A 302 -37.49 -2.33 42.57
CA HIS A 302 -36.67 -2.81 41.45
C HIS A 302 -37.16 -2.34 40.07
N ILE A 303 -38.33 -1.69 39.97
CA ILE A 303 -38.82 -1.17 38.68
C ILE A 303 -38.10 0.15 38.36
N GLN A 304 -37.06 0.09 37.55
CA GLN A 304 -36.50 1.28 36.91
C GLN A 304 -37.46 1.76 35.81
N LEU A 305 -38.23 2.82 36.10
CA LEU A 305 -39.16 3.48 35.18
C LEU A 305 -38.47 4.39 34.15
N ASP A 306 -37.17 4.24 33.94
CA ASP A 306 -36.46 5.05 32.96
C ASP A 306 -36.87 4.65 31.53
N ALA A 307 -37.41 5.62 30.79
CA ALA A 307 -37.80 5.46 29.39
C ALA A 307 -36.58 5.42 28.46
N SER A 308 -35.40 5.84 28.93
CA SER A 308 -34.18 5.85 28.13
C SER A 308 -33.78 4.44 27.68
N ILE A 309 -33.14 4.40 26.50
CA ILE A 309 -32.51 3.20 25.94
C ILE A 309 -31.05 3.57 25.70
N PRO A 310 -30.19 3.44 26.73
CA PRO A 310 -28.78 3.77 26.59
C PRO A 310 -28.11 2.79 25.60
N VAL A 311 -27.49 3.35 24.56
CA VAL A 311 -26.80 2.60 23.52
C VAL A 311 -25.31 2.93 23.57
N THR A 312 -24.47 1.91 23.59
CA THR A 312 -23.01 2.04 23.46
C THR A 312 -22.52 1.22 22.27
N PHE A 313 -21.64 1.80 21.46
CA PHE A 313 -21.02 1.11 20.33
C PHE A 313 -19.63 0.59 20.71
N THR A 314 -19.37 -0.67 20.39
CA THR A 314 -18.04 -1.26 20.48
C THR A 314 -17.18 -0.86 19.27
N LYS A 315 -15.87 -1.05 19.35
CA LYS A 315 -14.96 -0.79 18.21
C LYS A 315 -15.23 -1.65 16.97
N ASP A 316 -15.84 -2.82 17.13
CA ASP A 316 -16.24 -3.70 16.05
C ASP A 316 -17.69 -3.45 15.57
N ASN A 317 -18.21 -2.23 15.80
CA ASN A 317 -19.54 -1.76 15.40
C ASN A 317 -20.71 -2.59 15.97
N ARG A 318 -20.51 -3.29 17.10
CA ARG A 318 -21.61 -3.96 17.81
C ARG A 318 -22.30 -2.99 18.75
N VAL A 319 -23.60 -3.20 18.92
CA VAL A 319 -24.43 -2.42 19.82
C VAL A 319 -24.57 -3.15 21.16
N HIS A 320 -24.26 -2.43 22.23
CA HIS A 320 -24.63 -2.78 23.60
C HIS A 320 -25.80 -1.91 24.04
N ILE A 321 -26.81 -2.54 24.65
CA ILE A 321 -27.98 -1.84 25.21
C ILE A 321 -27.94 -2.01 26.72
N GLY A 322 -27.85 -0.89 27.42
CA GLY A 322 -27.79 -0.86 28.87
C GLY A 322 -26.96 0.29 29.40
N PRO A 323 -27.19 0.71 30.65
CA PRO A 323 -26.53 1.88 31.24
C PRO A 323 -25.01 1.69 31.37
N LYS A 324 -24.58 0.43 31.50
CA LYS A 324 -23.16 0.05 31.52
C LYS A 324 -22.94 -1.17 30.65
N MET A 325 -21.84 -1.18 29.91
CA MET A 325 -21.42 -2.34 29.12
C MET A 325 -20.66 -3.32 30.01
N GLU A 326 -21.15 -4.55 30.09
CA GLU A 326 -20.52 -5.60 30.89
C GLU A 326 -19.35 -6.22 30.13
N ILE A 327 -18.16 -6.19 30.74
CA ILE A 327 -16.93 -6.68 30.14
C ILE A 327 -16.35 -7.75 31.05
N ARG A 328 -16.16 -8.96 30.53
CA ARG A 328 -15.52 -10.05 31.25
C ARG A 328 -14.01 -9.96 31.07
N VAL A 329 -13.32 -9.83 32.20
CA VAL A 329 -11.87 -9.73 32.28
C VAL A 329 -11.34 -10.90 33.09
N VAL A 330 -10.24 -11.51 32.65
CA VAL A 330 -9.53 -12.51 33.46
C VAL A 330 -8.17 -11.94 33.85
N THR A 331 -7.89 -11.93 35.16
CA THR A 331 -6.62 -11.45 35.70
C THR A 331 -5.71 -12.65 36.01
N LEU A 332 -4.58 -12.71 35.31
CA LEU A 332 -3.63 -13.82 35.32
C LEU A 332 -2.21 -13.32 35.60
N GLY A 333 -1.29 -14.24 35.85
CA GLY A 333 0.09 -13.92 36.25
C GLY A 333 0.56 -14.73 37.46
N LEU A 334 1.85 -14.64 37.75
CA LEU A 334 2.49 -15.45 38.78
C LEU A 334 1.92 -15.17 40.18
N ASP A 335 2.06 -16.12 41.08
CA ASP A 335 1.79 -15.93 42.51
C ASP A 335 2.69 -14.83 43.09
N GLY A 336 2.12 -13.99 43.95
CA GLY A 336 2.82 -12.85 44.55
C GLY A 336 2.91 -11.60 43.68
N ALA A 337 2.48 -11.65 42.40
CA ALA A 337 2.55 -10.49 41.49
C ALA A 337 1.62 -9.32 41.86
N GLY A 338 0.62 -9.56 42.72
CA GLY A 338 -0.30 -8.51 43.21
C GLY A 338 -1.67 -8.44 42.53
N LYS A 339 -2.08 -9.47 41.78
CA LYS A 339 -3.39 -9.56 41.09
C LYS A 339 -4.59 -9.20 42.00
N THR A 340 -4.71 -9.89 43.13
CA THR A 340 -5.79 -9.69 44.10
C THR A 340 -5.73 -8.30 44.75
N THR A 341 -4.53 -7.78 45.00
CA THR A 341 -4.35 -6.42 45.54
C THR A 341 -4.83 -5.36 44.55
N ILE A 342 -4.50 -5.51 43.25
CA ILE A 342 -5.01 -4.64 42.18
C ILE A 342 -6.54 -4.68 42.14
N LEU A 343 -7.13 -5.88 42.22
CA LEU A 343 -8.59 -6.04 42.17
C LEU A 343 -9.29 -5.29 43.31
N PHE A 344 -8.85 -5.48 44.55
CA PHE A 344 -9.45 -4.79 45.70
C PHE A 344 -9.19 -3.28 45.66
N LYS A 345 -8.01 -2.85 45.22
CA LYS A 345 -7.70 -1.43 45.05
C LYS A 345 -8.63 -0.78 44.03
N LEU A 346 -8.91 -1.44 42.91
CA LEU A 346 -9.86 -0.95 41.91
C LEU A 346 -11.32 -0.95 42.40
N LYS A 347 -11.71 -1.93 43.25
CA LYS A 347 -13.10 -2.07 43.72
C LYS A 347 -13.45 -1.11 44.86
N GLN A 348 -12.58 -0.95 45.84
CA GLN A 348 -12.90 -0.31 47.13
C GLN A 348 -11.94 0.84 47.48
N ASP A 349 -10.95 1.13 46.63
CA ASP A 349 -9.83 2.05 46.90
C ASP A 349 -9.00 1.69 48.17
N GLU A 350 -9.25 0.51 48.74
CA GLU A 350 -8.62 0.03 49.97
C GLU A 350 -7.47 -0.94 49.67
N PHE A 351 -6.40 -0.82 50.45
CA PHE A 351 -5.33 -1.81 50.48
C PHE A 351 -5.69 -2.95 51.43
N MET A 352 -5.91 -4.13 50.87
CA MET A 352 -6.09 -5.37 51.62
C MET A 352 -4.77 -6.15 51.65
N GLN A 353 -4.35 -6.61 52.83
CA GLN A 353 -3.20 -7.51 52.94
C GLN A 353 -3.51 -8.81 52.18
N PRO A 354 -2.70 -9.19 51.17
CA PRO A 354 -3.05 -10.29 50.29
C PRO A 354 -2.86 -11.64 50.98
N ILE A 355 -3.93 -12.43 51.03
CA ILE A 355 -3.87 -13.87 51.30
C ILE A 355 -3.76 -14.58 49.95
N PRO A 356 -2.87 -15.59 49.78
CA PRO A 356 -2.74 -16.28 48.49
C PRO A 356 -4.08 -16.89 48.02
N THR A 357 -4.57 -16.44 46.86
CA THR A 357 -5.85 -16.90 46.30
C THR A 357 -5.86 -18.40 46.06
N ILE A 358 -6.87 -19.07 46.63
CA ILE A 358 -7.15 -20.49 46.41
C ILE A 358 -8.25 -20.57 45.35
N GLY A 359 -7.94 -21.12 44.17
CA GLY A 359 -8.90 -21.15 43.06
C GLY A 359 -9.03 -19.80 42.38
N PHE A 360 -10.16 -19.11 42.58
CA PHE A 360 -10.49 -17.85 41.92
C PHE A 360 -11.39 -16.96 42.80
N ASN A 361 -11.42 -15.66 42.48
CA ASN A 361 -12.34 -14.66 43.00
C ASN A 361 -13.01 -13.93 41.82
N VAL A 362 -14.27 -13.53 41.98
CA VAL A 362 -15.00 -12.76 40.95
C VAL A 362 -15.52 -11.49 41.56
N GLU A 363 -15.13 -10.36 40.98
CA GLU A 363 -15.57 -9.06 41.45
C GLU A 363 -15.97 -8.17 40.29
N THR A 364 -16.91 -7.28 40.57
CA THR A 364 -17.36 -6.27 39.61
C THR A 364 -16.73 -4.92 39.96
N VAL A 365 -16.06 -4.32 38.99
CA VAL A 365 -15.50 -2.97 39.08
C VAL A 365 -16.18 -2.10 38.04
N GLU A 366 -16.78 -1.00 38.48
CA GLU A 366 -17.38 -0.02 37.59
C GLU A 366 -16.37 1.07 37.27
N TYR A 367 -16.21 1.38 35.99
CA TYR A 367 -15.30 2.43 35.53
C TYR A 367 -15.88 3.07 34.28
N LYS A 368 -16.21 4.36 34.35
CA LYS A 368 -16.95 5.08 33.31
C LYS A 368 -18.29 4.38 32.99
N ASN A 369 -18.60 4.18 31.71
CA ASN A 369 -19.77 3.44 31.23
C ASN A 369 -19.53 1.91 31.16
N LEU A 370 -18.47 1.40 31.76
CA LEU A 370 -18.11 -0.02 31.74
C LEU A 370 -18.28 -0.65 33.13
N LYS A 371 -18.73 -1.90 33.12
CA LYS A 371 -18.83 -2.76 34.28
C LYS A 371 -17.94 -3.98 34.05
N PHE A 372 -16.74 -3.96 34.60
CA PHE A 372 -15.76 -5.02 34.46
C PHE A 372 -16.05 -6.15 35.45
N THR A 373 -16.42 -7.33 34.95
CA THR A 373 -16.51 -8.56 35.73
C THR A 373 -15.15 -9.25 35.69
N ILE A 374 -14.34 -9.00 36.71
CA ILE A 374 -12.95 -9.43 36.80
C ILE A 374 -12.85 -10.77 37.54
N TRP A 375 -12.29 -11.77 36.86
CA TRP A 375 -11.96 -13.08 37.40
C TRP A 375 -10.48 -13.08 37.82
N ASP A 376 -10.20 -12.94 39.12
CA ASP A 376 -8.85 -13.09 39.68
C ASP A 376 -8.55 -14.56 39.95
N VAL A 377 -7.56 -15.12 39.26
CA VAL A 377 -7.25 -16.55 39.33
C VAL A 377 -5.91 -16.79 40.03
N GLY A 378 -5.84 -17.81 40.87
CA GLY A 378 -4.62 -18.19 41.59
C GLY A 378 -3.41 -18.40 40.66
N GLY A 379 -2.29 -17.77 41.01
CA GLY A 379 -1.06 -17.79 40.21
C GLY A 379 -0.03 -18.86 40.59
N LYS A 380 -0.33 -19.68 41.62
CA LYS A 380 0.59 -20.74 42.10
C LYS A 380 0.82 -21.74 40.99
N HIS A 381 2.05 -22.23 40.83
CA HIS A 381 2.44 -23.16 39.77
C HIS A 381 1.46 -24.34 39.59
N LYS A 382 0.98 -24.94 40.69
CA LYS A 382 0.02 -26.07 40.66
C LYS A 382 -1.38 -25.71 40.14
N LEU A 383 -1.76 -24.42 40.19
CA LEU A 383 -3.09 -23.94 39.80
C LEU A 383 -3.12 -23.40 38.37
N ARG A 384 -1.98 -23.03 37.77
CA ARG A 384 -1.91 -22.46 36.41
C ARG A 384 -2.53 -23.34 35.32
N PRO A 385 -2.46 -24.68 35.36
CA PRO A 385 -3.17 -25.52 34.40
C PRO A 385 -4.70 -25.35 34.40
N LEU A 386 -5.27 -24.77 35.47
CA LEU A 386 -6.70 -24.49 35.58
C LEU A 386 -7.10 -23.17 34.90
N TRP A 387 -6.16 -22.31 34.51
CA TRP A 387 -6.44 -21.02 33.86
C TRP A 387 -7.33 -21.18 32.62
N LYS A 388 -7.12 -22.26 31.85
CA LYS A 388 -7.92 -22.61 30.66
C LYS A 388 -9.43 -22.70 30.89
N HIS A 389 -9.85 -23.01 32.12
CA HIS A 389 -11.27 -23.08 32.46
C HIS A 389 -11.94 -21.70 32.56
N TYR A 390 -11.16 -20.62 32.55
CA TYR A 390 -11.65 -19.26 32.69
C TYR A 390 -11.60 -18.44 31.40
N TYR A 391 -11.06 -18.97 30.29
CA TYR A 391 -10.87 -18.19 29.05
C TYR A 391 -12.15 -17.91 28.27
N LEU A 392 -13.18 -18.76 28.40
CA LEU A 392 -14.40 -18.68 27.61
C LEU A 392 -15.09 -17.30 27.74
N ASN A 393 -15.41 -16.65 26.62
CA ASN A 393 -16.05 -15.33 26.56
C ASN A 393 -15.25 -14.21 27.26
N THR A 394 -13.92 -14.29 27.30
CA THR A 394 -13.06 -13.22 27.84
C THR A 394 -12.85 -12.14 26.78
N GLN A 395 -13.20 -10.89 27.07
CA GLN A 395 -12.92 -9.76 26.17
C GLN A 395 -11.54 -9.14 26.43
N ALA A 396 -11.03 -9.24 27.65
CA ALA A 396 -9.69 -8.77 27.98
C ALA A 396 -8.98 -9.66 29.02
N VAL A 397 -7.67 -9.82 28.84
CA VAL A 397 -6.78 -10.45 29.81
C VAL A 397 -5.94 -9.36 30.46
N VAL A 398 -5.94 -9.35 31.80
CA VAL A 398 -5.00 -8.55 32.58
C VAL A 398 -3.89 -9.48 33.07
N PHE A 399 -2.68 -9.31 32.57
CA PHE A 399 -1.52 -10.10 33.02
C PHE A 399 -0.65 -9.27 33.95
N VAL A 400 -0.47 -9.72 35.19
CA VAL A 400 0.26 -8.96 36.22
C VAL A 400 1.66 -9.54 36.40
N VAL A 401 2.66 -8.68 36.28
CA VAL A 401 4.08 -8.98 36.43
C VAL A 401 4.63 -8.24 37.64
N ASP A 402 5.39 -8.95 38.47
CA ASP A 402 6.10 -8.35 39.59
C ASP A 402 7.41 -7.72 39.11
N SER A 403 7.46 -6.39 39.08
CA SER A 403 8.62 -5.64 38.57
C SER A 403 9.82 -5.73 39.52
N SER A 404 9.62 -6.09 40.79
CA SER A 404 10.68 -6.21 41.79
C SER A 404 11.43 -7.55 41.75
N HIS A 405 10.96 -8.53 40.98
CA HIS A 405 11.50 -9.89 40.95
C HIS A 405 12.01 -10.30 39.56
N ARG A 406 13.18 -9.77 39.18
CA ARG A 406 13.83 -10.02 37.87
C ARG A 406 13.95 -11.51 37.53
N ASP A 407 14.31 -12.37 38.47
CA ASP A 407 14.52 -13.80 38.23
C ASP A 407 13.26 -14.55 37.79
N ARG A 408 12.07 -14.03 38.14
CA ARG A 408 10.78 -14.63 37.80
C ARG A 408 10.20 -14.10 36.49
N VAL A 409 10.81 -13.10 35.86
CA VAL A 409 10.32 -12.56 34.58
C VAL A 409 10.41 -13.61 33.47
N SER A 410 11.44 -14.46 33.47
CA SER A 410 11.54 -15.58 32.52
C SER A 410 10.41 -16.62 32.73
N GLU A 411 9.99 -16.85 33.97
CA GLU A 411 8.84 -17.70 34.29
C GLU A 411 7.55 -17.07 33.77
N ALA A 412 7.38 -15.76 34.01
CA ALA A 412 6.23 -14.99 33.54
C ALA A 412 6.14 -14.98 32.00
N HIS A 413 7.27 -14.81 31.31
CA HIS A 413 7.37 -14.92 29.84
C HIS A 413 6.85 -16.26 29.33
N SER A 414 7.29 -17.38 29.93
CA SER A 414 6.87 -18.73 29.52
C SER A 414 5.36 -18.94 29.68
N GLU A 415 4.79 -18.47 30.80
CA GLU A 415 3.35 -18.57 31.03
C GLU A 415 2.53 -17.63 30.13
N LEU A 416 3.01 -16.41 29.90
CA LEU A 416 2.39 -15.48 28.96
C LEU A 416 2.42 -16.04 27.54
N ALA A 417 3.55 -16.58 27.09
CA ALA A 417 3.67 -17.19 25.77
C ALA A 417 2.66 -18.34 25.57
N LYS A 418 2.48 -19.22 26.56
CA LYS A 418 1.44 -20.27 26.52
C LYS A 418 0.04 -19.68 26.40
N LEU A 419 -0.28 -18.70 27.24
CA LEU A 419 -1.58 -18.03 27.26
C LEU A 419 -1.92 -17.41 25.89
N LEU A 420 -0.95 -16.77 25.23
CA LEU A 420 -1.18 -16.13 23.92
C LEU A 420 -1.44 -17.13 22.79
N THR A 421 -1.07 -18.40 22.94
CA THR A 421 -1.35 -19.46 21.94
C THR A 421 -2.77 -20.01 22.01
N GLU A 422 -3.52 -19.70 23.08
CA GLU A 422 -4.86 -20.23 23.31
C GLU A 422 -5.87 -19.59 22.35
N LYS A 423 -6.69 -20.43 21.71
CA LYS A 423 -7.62 -19.98 20.64
C LYS A 423 -8.73 -19.10 21.20
N GLU A 424 -9.17 -19.41 22.41
CA GLU A 424 -10.22 -18.71 23.16
C GLU A 424 -9.84 -17.28 23.51
N LEU A 425 -8.54 -16.95 23.51
CA LEU A 425 -8.00 -15.62 23.83
C LEU A 425 -7.46 -14.88 22.61
N ARG A 426 -7.75 -15.35 21.39
CA ARG A 426 -7.23 -14.76 20.16
C ARG A 426 -7.63 -13.30 20.00
N ASP A 427 -8.90 -13.01 20.24
CA ASP A 427 -9.49 -11.68 20.04
C ASP A 427 -9.53 -10.86 21.33
N ALA A 428 -9.07 -11.43 22.45
CA ALA A 428 -9.03 -10.75 23.73
C ALA A 428 -7.90 -9.70 23.77
N LEU A 429 -8.22 -8.51 24.28
CA LEU A 429 -7.24 -7.45 24.55
C LEU A 429 -6.27 -7.90 25.64
N LEU A 430 -5.00 -7.52 25.53
CA LEU A 430 -3.99 -7.84 26.55
C LEU A 430 -3.52 -6.57 27.26
N LEU A 431 -3.90 -6.40 28.52
CA LEU A 431 -3.32 -5.39 29.40
C LEU A 431 -2.28 -6.06 30.31
N ILE A 432 -1.07 -5.51 30.36
CA ILE A 432 -0.01 -5.99 31.24
C ILE A 432 0.21 -4.92 32.32
N PHE A 433 0.08 -5.33 33.58
CA PHE A 433 0.48 -4.48 34.70
C PHE A 433 1.88 -4.86 35.16
N ALA A 434 2.83 -3.95 34.97
CA ALA A 434 4.15 -4.01 35.58
C ALA A 434 4.04 -3.45 37.01
N ASN A 435 3.63 -4.31 37.94
CA ASN A 435 3.28 -3.93 39.31
C ASN A 435 4.51 -3.83 40.23
N LYS A 436 4.35 -3.17 41.38
CA LYS A 436 5.38 -2.93 42.40
C LYS A 436 6.50 -2.00 41.96
N GLN A 437 6.15 -0.97 41.18
CA GLN A 437 7.07 0.09 40.78
C GLN A 437 7.53 0.97 41.96
N ASP A 438 6.91 0.83 43.14
CA ASP A 438 7.31 1.46 44.40
C ASP A 438 8.59 0.86 45.01
N VAL A 439 8.95 -0.36 44.62
CA VAL A 439 10.09 -1.08 45.20
C VAL A 439 11.41 -0.62 44.57
N ALA A 440 12.39 -0.30 45.40
CA ALA A 440 13.73 0.06 44.92
C ALA A 440 14.36 -1.07 44.10
N GLY A 441 14.85 -0.75 42.90
CA GLY A 441 15.39 -1.74 41.95
C GLY A 441 14.33 -2.47 41.14
N ALA A 442 13.06 -2.03 41.18
CA ALA A 442 12.04 -2.50 40.26
C ALA A 442 12.45 -2.24 38.80
N LEU A 443 12.13 -3.20 37.95
CA LEU A 443 12.33 -3.10 36.51
C LEU A 443 11.42 -2.03 35.92
N SER A 444 11.99 -1.22 35.03
CA SER A 444 11.23 -0.29 34.22
C SER A 444 10.28 -1.02 33.27
N VAL A 445 9.28 -0.29 32.77
CA VAL A 445 8.31 -0.82 31.79
C VAL A 445 9.03 -1.25 30.50
N GLU A 446 10.05 -0.51 30.10
CA GLU A 446 10.90 -0.78 28.95
C GLU A 446 11.68 -2.09 29.13
N GLU A 447 12.32 -2.29 30.28
CA GLU A 447 13.04 -3.54 30.58
C GLU A 447 12.11 -4.75 30.60
N ILE A 448 10.92 -4.63 31.21
CA ILE A 448 9.93 -5.73 31.22
C ILE A 448 9.46 -6.03 29.79
N THR A 449 9.27 -5.00 28.97
CA THR A 449 8.86 -5.15 27.56
C THR A 449 9.89 -5.96 26.76
N GLU A 450 11.18 -5.68 26.96
CA GLU A 450 12.29 -6.41 26.33
C GLU A 450 12.40 -7.84 26.86
N LEU A 451 12.41 -8.02 28.19
CA LEU A 451 12.56 -9.34 28.83
C LEU A 451 11.40 -10.29 28.51
N LEU A 452 10.18 -9.75 28.36
CA LEU A 452 9.02 -10.51 27.91
C LEU A 452 8.91 -10.58 26.37
N SER A 453 9.82 -9.95 25.62
CA SER A 453 9.79 -9.94 24.15
C SER A 453 8.41 -9.56 23.57
N LEU A 454 7.73 -8.58 24.17
CA LEU A 454 6.32 -8.30 23.90
C LEU A 454 6.04 -7.96 22.43
N HIS A 455 6.94 -7.22 21.78
CA HIS A 455 6.81 -6.89 20.35
C HIS A 455 6.75 -8.13 19.45
N LYS A 456 7.49 -9.19 19.80
CA LYS A 456 7.50 -10.44 19.05
C LYS A 456 6.32 -11.35 19.44
N LEU A 457 6.06 -11.48 20.75
CA LEU A 457 5.00 -12.34 21.26
C LEU A 457 3.60 -11.86 20.91
N CYS A 458 3.38 -10.53 20.93
CA CYS A 458 2.08 -9.92 20.75
C CYS A 458 1.87 -9.36 19.33
N CYS A 459 2.66 -9.81 18.35
CA CYS A 459 2.54 -9.38 16.97
C CYS A 459 1.12 -9.66 16.44
N GLY A 460 0.46 -8.64 15.90
CA GLY A 460 -0.93 -8.73 15.40
C GLY A 460 -2.01 -8.70 16.48
N ARG A 461 -1.67 -8.51 17.77
CA ARG A 461 -2.63 -8.37 18.88
C ARG A 461 -2.62 -6.94 19.42
N SER A 462 -3.78 -6.46 19.90
CA SER A 462 -3.86 -5.20 20.65
C SER A 462 -3.44 -5.43 22.11
N TRP A 463 -2.34 -4.79 22.51
CA TRP A 463 -1.78 -4.91 23.85
C TRP A 463 -1.28 -3.57 24.39
N TYR A 464 -1.18 -3.46 25.72
CA TYR A 464 -0.58 -2.32 26.41
C TYR A 464 0.06 -2.78 27.70
N ILE A 465 1.15 -2.12 28.09
CA ILE A 465 1.83 -2.33 29.36
C ILE A 465 1.82 -1.03 30.15
N GLN A 466 1.47 -1.13 31.43
CA GLN A 466 1.39 0.01 32.33
C GLN A 466 2.15 -0.31 33.62
N GLY A 467 3.12 0.55 33.94
CA GLY A 467 3.75 0.55 35.26
C GLY A 467 2.74 0.96 36.32
N CYS A 468 2.66 0.20 37.41
CA CYS A 468 1.72 0.50 38.48
C CYS A 468 2.23 0.09 39.86
N ASP A 469 1.55 0.62 40.88
CA ASP A 469 1.65 0.17 42.26
C ASP A 469 0.24 -0.10 42.80
N ALA A 470 -0.03 -1.37 43.08
CA ALA A 470 -1.30 -1.83 43.64
C ALA A 470 -1.61 -1.29 45.05
N ARG A 471 -0.61 -0.80 45.80
CA ARG A 471 -0.82 -0.23 47.15
C ARG A 471 -1.34 1.19 47.08
N SER A 472 -0.66 2.06 46.35
CA SER A 472 -1.10 3.45 46.15
C SER A 472 -2.24 3.58 45.15
N GLY A 473 -2.34 2.67 44.18
CA GLY A 473 -3.27 2.73 43.06
C GLY A 473 -2.73 3.48 41.83
N THR A 474 -1.50 4.01 41.89
CA THR A 474 -0.89 4.73 40.76
C THR A 474 -0.75 3.82 39.56
N GLY A 475 -1.11 4.30 38.36
CA GLY A 475 -1.00 3.56 37.11
C GLY A 475 -2.15 2.58 36.83
N LEU A 476 -3.04 2.30 37.78
CA LEU A 476 -4.13 1.33 37.55
C LEU A 476 -5.22 1.88 36.62
N TYR A 477 -5.63 3.13 36.84
CA TYR A 477 -6.67 3.77 36.06
C TYR A 477 -6.23 4.07 34.64
N GLU A 478 -4.96 4.36 34.40
CA GLU A 478 -4.36 4.55 33.08
C GLU A 478 -4.42 3.26 32.24
N GLY A 479 -4.22 2.11 32.89
CA GLY A 479 -4.42 0.79 32.26
C GLY A 479 -5.89 0.54 31.91
N LEU A 480 -6.81 0.84 32.82
CA LEU A 480 -8.26 0.74 32.55
C LEU A 480 -8.72 1.72 31.46
N ASP A 481 -8.13 2.90 31.40
CA ASP A 481 -8.39 3.90 30.36
C ASP A 481 -7.97 3.42 28.98
N TRP A 482 -6.85 2.72 28.89
CA TRP A 482 -6.48 2.05 27.65
C TRP A 482 -7.49 0.96 27.29
N LEU A 483 -7.87 0.09 28.22
CA LEU A 483 -8.89 -0.95 27.96
C LEU A 483 -10.21 -0.36 27.50
N SER A 484 -10.72 0.67 28.20
CA SER A 484 -11.96 1.35 27.85
C SER A 484 -11.91 1.92 26.43
N ARG A 485 -10.82 2.61 26.08
CA ARG A 485 -10.59 3.14 24.73
C ARG A 485 -10.44 2.07 23.67
N GLN A 486 -10.13 0.82 24.01
CA GLN A 486 -10.05 -0.28 23.06
C GLN A 486 -11.38 -1.02 22.89
N LEU A 487 -12.24 -1.00 23.91
CA LEU A 487 -13.53 -1.69 23.90
C LEU A 487 -14.64 -0.83 23.29
N VAL A 488 -14.62 0.48 23.53
CA VAL A 488 -15.67 1.43 23.11
C VAL A 488 -15.22 2.24 21.89
N ALA A 489 -16.12 2.46 20.93
CA ALA A 489 -15.88 3.36 19.81
C ALA A 489 -15.78 4.83 20.32
N ALA A 490 -14.73 5.54 19.93
CA ALA A 490 -14.50 6.91 20.36
C ALA A 490 -15.61 7.82 19.82
N GLY A 491 -16.44 8.38 20.70
CA GLY A 491 -17.54 9.30 20.35
C GLY A 491 -18.82 9.14 21.17
N VAL A 492 -19.00 8.02 21.88
CA VAL A 492 -20.25 7.74 22.63
C VAL A 492 -20.15 8.11 24.12
N LEU A 493 -18.97 8.49 24.60
CA LEU A 493 -18.73 8.79 26.02
C LEU A 493 -19.39 10.09 26.53
N ASP A 494 -19.99 10.91 25.66
CA ASP A 494 -20.57 12.22 26.01
C ASP A 494 -22.04 12.41 25.62
N VAL A 495 -22.76 11.35 25.22
CA VAL A 495 -24.22 11.47 25.02
C VAL A 495 -24.91 11.09 26.34
N ALA A 496 -24.79 12.01 27.30
CA ALA A 496 -25.53 12.01 28.56
C ALA A 496 -27.00 12.41 28.35
#